data_AF-A0A1S2JXE7-F1
#
_entry.id   AF-A0A1S2JXE7-F1
#
_cell.length_a   1.000
_cell.length_b   1.000
_cell.length_c   1.000
_cell.angle_alpha   90.00
_cell.angle_beta   90.00
_cell.angle_gamma   90.00
#
_symmetry.space_group_name_H-M   'P 1'
#
loop_
_entity.id
_entity.type
_entity.pdbx_description
1 polymer ?
#
loop_
_entity_poly.entity_id
_entity_poly.type
_entity_poly.pdbx_seq_one_letter_code
_entity_poly.pdbx_strand_id
1 'polypeptide(L)'
;MTLYATRIHADTATLTVVSHDQGVASWAARYFGPWWYASGVEALGPDDSADGDAVVFADVNPRLAGSIAALVAEDGHDETEYAGARTLVARRGSITYAVQPDEELAYQVDSRRLVVAGHQAEPVAVAAARLVRESVRGRLARAGWTVLHASAATRDGKAVMALGGRGTGKTTTAVLLARSGWGLLANDRVFARLEEDGGVAILPWPSAAAVGIGLLDAIGRYDSVRARLAEGERLHPTQHPAVTRALVDGRREPLRRRDERELKAQFFPDQLADWLGLGLSAEARVAGLLFPRINPMETAALAEDDHEPSEADVFPTGKEERYPDVFGLLPATGAPGVAALAEHLAGLPRRSVVLGHDAEASGALLAKVADELTAAP
;
A
#
# COMPACT_ATOMS: atom_id res chain seq x y z
N MET A 1 18.67 25.04 12.56
CA MET A 1 17.48 24.98 11.69
C MET A 1 16.45 24.11 12.39
N THR A 2 15.16 24.43 12.27
CA THR A 2 14.10 23.63 12.91
C THR A 2 13.98 22.27 12.22
N LEU A 3 13.80 21.21 13.00
CA LEU A 3 13.53 19.86 12.51
C LEU A 3 12.06 19.53 12.79
N TYR A 4 11.42 18.88 11.82
CA TYR A 4 10.07 18.32 11.92
C TYR A 4 10.17 16.80 11.91
N ALA A 5 9.40 16.15 12.77
CA ALA A 5 9.43 14.70 12.89
C ALA A 5 8.02 14.12 12.93
N THR A 6 7.84 13.00 12.22
CA THR A 6 6.62 12.19 12.26
C THR A 6 7.00 10.78 12.66
N ARG A 7 6.45 10.32 13.79
CA ARG A 7 6.58 8.93 14.25
C ARG A 7 5.47 8.08 13.65
N ILE A 8 5.82 6.88 13.23
CA ILE A 8 4.96 5.92 12.54
C ILE A 8 5.08 4.59 13.28
N HIS A 9 3.95 3.93 13.50
CA HIS A 9 3.88 2.71 14.28
C HIS A 9 2.94 1.68 13.64
N ALA A 10 3.47 0.49 13.37
CA ALA A 10 2.72 -0.64 12.83
C ALA A 10 3.12 -1.91 13.60
N ASP A 11 2.22 -2.42 14.44
CA ASP A 11 2.49 -3.56 15.33
C ASP A 11 3.80 -3.35 16.12
N THR A 12 4.81 -4.18 15.92
CA THR A 12 6.10 -4.09 16.63
C THR A 12 7.11 -3.17 15.95
N ALA A 13 6.76 -2.57 14.80
CA ALA A 13 7.66 -1.72 14.02
C ALA A 13 7.39 -0.23 14.29
N THR A 14 8.41 0.47 14.78
CA THR A 14 8.40 1.93 14.95
C THR A 14 9.48 2.58 14.09
N LEU A 15 9.11 3.64 13.37
CA LEU A 15 10.01 4.48 12.60
C LEU A 15 9.71 5.95 12.80
N THR A 16 10.71 6.80 12.58
CA THR A 16 10.52 8.26 12.56
C THR A 16 11.04 8.84 11.26
N VAL A 17 10.20 9.61 10.55
CA VAL A 17 10.63 10.46 9.43
C VAL A 17 11.01 11.82 9.99
N VAL A 18 12.22 12.28 9.68
CA VAL A 18 12.76 13.57 10.12
C VAL A 18 13.14 14.39 8.90
N SER A 19 12.77 15.68 8.91
CA SER A 19 13.07 16.61 7.83
C SER A 19 13.21 18.05 8.34
N HIS A 20 14.02 18.85 7.66
CA HIS A 20 14.02 20.30 7.78
C HIS A 20 12.85 20.94 7.01
N ASP A 21 12.20 20.19 6.13
CA ASP A 21 11.01 20.60 5.39
C ASP A 21 9.74 20.07 6.07
N GLN A 22 8.88 20.98 6.54
CA GLN A 22 7.64 20.61 7.21
C GLN A 22 6.71 19.81 6.30
N GLY A 23 6.70 20.11 5.00
CA GLY A 23 5.88 19.43 4.00
C GLY A 23 6.24 17.95 3.90
N VAL A 24 7.53 17.60 3.93
CA VAL A 24 7.99 16.20 3.90
C VAL A 24 7.53 15.43 5.15
N ALA A 25 7.72 15.99 6.35
CA ALA A 25 7.28 15.33 7.59
C ALA A 25 5.74 15.19 7.64
N SER A 26 5.02 16.24 7.25
CA SER A 26 3.54 16.25 7.23
C SER A 26 2.97 15.27 6.21
N TRP A 27 3.67 15.07 5.09
CA TRP A 27 3.30 14.09 4.07
C TRP A 27 3.32 12.67 4.64
N ALA A 28 4.32 12.33 5.47
CA ALA A 28 4.38 11.04 6.14
C ALA A 28 3.18 10.84 7.08
N ALA A 29 2.81 11.87 7.85
CA ALA A 29 1.66 11.79 8.75
C ALA A 29 0.37 11.55 7.97
N ARG A 30 0.18 12.28 6.85
CA ARG A 30 -0.95 12.10 5.95
C ARG A 30 -1.02 10.70 5.33
N TYR A 31 0.13 10.20 4.87
CA TYR A 31 0.19 8.94 4.12
C TYR A 31 0.06 7.70 5.00
N PHE A 32 0.64 7.71 6.20
CA PHE A 32 0.63 6.57 7.11
C PHE A 32 -0.42 6.66 8.21
N GLY A 33 -0.88 7.86 8.54
CA GLY A 33 -1.82 8.15 9.64
C GLY A 33 -3.03 7.21 9.70
N PRO A 34 -3.76 7.01 8.59
CA PRO A 34 -4.97 6.19 8.60
C PRO A 34 -4.79 4.70 8.94
N TRP A 35 -3.56 4.16 8.84
CA TRP A 35 -3.32 2.71 8.90
C TRP A 35 -2.17 2.30 9.83
N TRP A 36 -1.14 3.14 9.99
CA TRP A 36 0.05 2.88 10.82
C TRP A 36 0.30 4.01 11.84
N TYR A 37 -0.78 4.54 12.41
CA TYR A 37 -0.75 5.48 13.55
C TYR A 37 0.39 6.51 13.48
N ALA A 38 0.36 7.35 12.45
CA ALA A 38 1.40 8.35 12.23
C ALA A 38 1.03 9.70 12.86
N SER A 39 1.94 10.26 13.67
CA SER A 39 1.72 11.54 14.36
C SER A 39 3.00 12.36 14.46
N GLY A 40 2.83 13.69 14.52
CA GLY A 40 3.94 14.60 14.73
C GLY A 40 4.52 14.44 16.14
N VAL A 41 5.84 14.43 16.25
CA VAL A 41 6.58 14.34 17.52
C VAL A 41 7.65 15.42 17.58
N GLU A 42 8.15 15.72 18.78
CA GLU A 42 9.36 16.55 18.90
C GLU A 42 10.51 15.85 18.17
N ALA A 43 11.25 16.63 17.36
CA ALA A 43 12.36 16.09 16.60
C ALA A 43 13.47 15.67 17.57
N LEU A 44 13.73 14.37 17.60
CA LEU A 44 14.88 13.80 18.29
C LEU A 44 16.16 14.22 17.57
N GLY A 45 17.23 14.47 18.34
CA GLY A 45 18.56 14.60 17.76
C GLY A 45 18.98 13.31 17.03
N PRO A 46 19.99 13.36 16.14
CA PRO A 46 20.45 12.19 15.38
C PRO A 46 20.85 10.99 16.25
N ASP A 47 21.19 11.24 17.51
CA ASP A 47 21.67 10.25 18.49
C ASP A 47 20.59 9.87 19.54
N ASP A 48 19.41 10.49 19.51
CA ASP A 48 18.38 10.35 20.55
C ASP A 48 17.29 9.29 20.23
N SER A 49 17.48 8.47 19.18
CA SER A 49 16.56 7.37 18.89
C SER A 49 16.62 6.32 20.00
N ALA A 50 15.48 5.90 20.54
CA ALA A 50 15.40 4.77 21.45
C ALA A 50 16.03 3.52 20.80
N ASP A 51 16.66 2.68 21.62
CA ASP A 51 17.46 1.55 21.14
C ASP A 51 16.56 0.58 20.34
N GLY A 52 16.71 0.59 19.00
CA GLY A 52 15.94 -0.26 18.09
C GLY A 52 15.11 0.46 17.02
N ASP A 53 14.80 1.75 17.15
CA ASP A 53 13.99 2.50 16.18
C ASP A 53 14.81 2.89 14.94
N ALA A 54 14.23 2.78 13.73
CA ALA A 54 14.87 3.28 12.51
C ALA A 54 14.43 4.71 12.22
N VAL A 55 15.37 5.53 11.73
CA VAL A 55 15.12 6.93 11.39
C VAL A 55 15.34 7.16 9.89
N VAL A 56 14.35 7.77 9.24
CA VAL A 56 14.42 8.22 7.85
C VAL A 56 14.65 9.72 7.84
N PHE A 57 15.88 10.15 7.52
CA PHE A 57 16.19 11.55 7.25
C PHE A 57 15.86 11.86 5.80
N ALA A 58 14.88 12.74 5.57
CA ALA A 58 14.38 13.05 4.23
C ALA A 58 14.39 14.56 4.01
N ASP A 59 15.34 15.06 3.22
CA ASP A 59 15.55 16.51 3.07
C ASP A 59 15.59 16.95 1.61
N VAL A 60 15.04 18.15 1.38
CA VAL A 60 15.31 18.92 0.16
C VAL A 60 16.72 19.50 0.29
N ASN A 61 17.70 18.72 -0.15
CA ASN A 61 19.11 19.03 -0.03
C ASN A 61 19.88 18.64 -1.31
N PRO A 62 19.84 19.52 -2.33
CA PRO A 62 20.59 19.32 -3.59
C PRO A 62 22.08 19.06 -3.40
N ARG A 63 22.70 19.67 -2.37
CA ARG A 63 24.14 19.50 -2.10
C ARG A 63 24.45 18.08 -1.64
N LEU A 64 23.68 17.56 -0.68
CA LEU A 64 23.84 16.17 -0.22
C LEU A 64 23.56 15.19 -1.35
N ALA A 65 22.51 15.43 -2.15
CA ALA A 65 22.21 14.61 -3.31
C ALA A 65 23.38 14.58 -4.31
N GLY A 66 23.96 15.74 -4.61
CA GLY A 66 25.15 15.86 -5.46
C GLY A 66 26.39 15.15 -4.89
N SER A 67 26.62 15.23 -3.57
CA SER A 67 27.72 14.53 -2.91
C SER A 67 27.58 13.01 -2.99
N ILE A 68 26.37 12.47 -2.79
CA ILE A 68 26.11 11.03 -2.94
C ILE A 68 26.27 10.62 -4.41
N ALA A 69 25.80 11.42 -5.36
CA ALA A 69 25.96 11.15 -6.79
C ALA A 69 27.44 11.08 -7.21
N ALA A 70 28.27 12.01 -6.72
CA ALA A 70 29.71 11.99 -6.96
C ALA A 70 30.35 10.71 -6.39
N LEU A 71 29.99 10.31 -5.17
CA LEU A 71 30.48 9.09 -4.54
C LEU A 71 30.13 7.84 -5.35
N VAL A 72 28.87 7.71 -5.79
CA VAL A 72 28.41 6.58 -6.62
C VAL A 72 29.12 6.55 -7.98
N ALA A 73 29.47 7.71 -8.54
CA ALA A 73 30.24 7.80 -9.79
C ALA A 73 31.70 7.39 -9.60
N GLU A 74 32.33 7.79 -8.48
CA GLU A 74 33.75 7.52 -8.18
C GLU A 74 34.02 6.04 -7.86
N ASP A 75 33.11 5.36 -7.16
CA ASP A 75 33.32 3.98 -6.70
C ASP A 75 33.12 2.90 -7.76
N GLY A 76 32.52 3.27 -8.89
CA GLY A 76 31.85 2.30 -9.76
C GLY A 76 30.51 1.84 -9.15
N HIS A 77 29.54 1.63 -10.02
CA HIS A 77 28.17 1.33 -9.62
C HIS A 77 27.56 0.25 -10.50
N ASP A 78 26.62 -0.48 -9.91
CA ASP A 78 25.68 -1.31 -10.65
C ASP A 78 24.48 -0.46 -11.08
N GLU A 79 23.87 -0.80 -12.22
CA GLU A 79 22.63 -0.18 -12.68
C GLU A 79 21.45 -1.13 -12.48
N THR A 80 20.35 -0.60 -11.96
CA THR A 80 19.10 -1.32 -11.76
C THR A 80 17.89 -0.40 -11.95
N GLU A 81 16.69 -0.97 -11.89
CA GLU A 81 15.44 -0.23 -11.84
C GLU A 81 14.87 -0.27 -10.43
N TYR A 82 14.62 0.89 -9.83
CA TYR A 82 13.96 1.00 -8.54
C TYR A 82 12.78 1.95 -8.66
N ALA A 83 11.59 1.45 -8.33
CA ALA A 83 10.34 2.19 -8.40
C ALA A 83 9.93 2.73 -9.79
N GLY A 84 10.45 2.14 -10.87
CA GLY A 84 10.19 2.60 -12.23
C GLY A 84 11.21 3.61 -12.75
N ALA A 85 12.28 3.88 -12.02
CA ALA A 85 13.33 4.81 -12.42
C ALA A 85 14.70 4.13 -12.44
N ARG A 86 15.52 4.55 -13.40
CA ARG A 86 16.92 4.15 -13.51
C ARG A 86 17.66 4.53 -12.23
N THR A 87 18.35 3.57 -11.64
CA THR A 87 18.98 3.71 -10.33
C THR A 87 20.40 3.17 -10.38
N LEU A 88 21.37 4.00 -10.01
CA LEU A 88 22.78 3.64 -9.91
C LEU A 88 23.08 3.32 -8.44
N VAL A 89 23.72 2.19 -8.16
CA VAL A 89 23.90 1.66 -6.81
C VAL A 89 25.36 1.35 -6.55
N ALA A 90 25.91 1.89 -5.46
CA ALA A 90 27.25 1.59 -4.96
C ALA A 90 27.16 1.08 -3.51
N ARG A 91 28.01 0.13 -3.13
CA ARG A 91 28.01 -0.46 -1.78
C ARG A 91 29.38 -0.30 -1.13
N ARG A 92 29.41 0.28 0.07
CA ARG A 92 30.61 0.41 0.91
C ARG A 92 30.36 -0.22 2.27
N GLY A 93 30.93 -1.41 2.50
CA GLY A 93 30.69 -2.16 3.72
C GLY A 93 29.20 -2.48 3.89
N SER A 94 28.60 -2.04 5.00
CA SER A 94 27.16 -2.22 5.29
C SER A 94 26.26 -1.11 4.74
N ILE A 95 26.82 -0.09 4.07
CA ILE A 95 26.06 1.06 3.58
C ILE A 95 25.83 0.93 2.08
N THR A 96 24.58 1.07 1.67
CA THR A 96 24.17 1.16 0.27
C THR A 96 23.92 2.63 -0.09
N TYR A 97 24.62 3.11 -1.12
CA TYR A 97 24.39 4.41 -1.73
C TYR A 97 23.66 4.18 -3.06
N ALA A 98 22.65 5.00 -3.35
CA ALA A 98 22.00 4.96 -4.64
C ALA A 98 21.60 6.35 -5.12
N VAL A 99 21.53 6.53 -6.43
CA VAL A 99 21.00 7.75 -7.04
C VAL A 99 20.04 7.42 -8.18
N GLN A 100 19.02 8.25 -8.32
CA GLN A 100 18.08 8.26 -9.44
C GLN A 100 18.27 9.59 -10.17
N PRO A 101 19.15 9.64 -11.20
CA PRO A 101 19.53 10.89 -11.83
C PRO A 101 18.35 11.67 -12.40
N ASP A 102 17.43 10.98 -13.07
CA ASP A 102 16.27 11.60 -13.73
C ASP A 102 15.22 12.10 -12.73
N GLU A 103 15.18 11.51 -11.54
CA GLU A 103 14.30 11.92 -10.44
C GLU A 103 14.97 12.93 -9.49
N GLU A 104 16.25 13.22 -9.72
CA GLU A 104 17.09 14.09 -8.89
C GLU A 104 17.11 13.68 -7.39
N LEU A 105 17.07 12.37 -7.15
CA LEU A 105 17.04 11.75 -5.81
C LEU A 105 18.33 10.98 -5.52
N ALA A 106 18.73 11.02 -4.26
CA ALA A 106 19.85 10.25 -3.72
C ALA A 106 19.47 9.57 -2.40
N TYR A 107 20.10 8.43 -2.16
CA TYR A 107 19.84 7.55 -1.04
C TYR A 107 21.15 7.14 -0.38
N GLN A 108 21.14 7.08 0.94
CA GLN A 108 22.18 6.41 1.73
C GLN A 108 21.46 5.59 2.80
N VAL A 109 21.59 4.28 2.73
CA VAL A 109 20.84 3.36 3.59
C VAL A 109 21.80 2.42 4.30
N ASP A 110 21.69 2.39 5.62
CA ASP A 110 22.20 1.34 6.49
C ASP A 110 21.03 0.68 7.27
N SER A 111 21.35 -0.20 8.22
CA SER A 111 20.33 -0.97 8.96
C SER A 111 19.46 -0.14 9.91
N ARG A 112 19.88 1.06 10.33
CA ARG A 112 19.17 1.91 11.30
C ARG A 112 18.90 3.33 10.80
N ARG A 113 19.75 3.84 9.92
CA ARG A 113 19.71 5.19 9.36
C ARG A 113 19.48 5.12 7.86
N LEU A 114 18.35 5.69 7.46
CA LEU A 114 17.94 5.78 6.07
C LEU A 114 17.94 7.25 5.69
N VAL A 115 18.60 7.61 4.60
CA VAL A 115 18.71 8.99 4.14
C VAL A 115 18.14 9.09 2.73
N VAL A 116 17.29 10.09 2.51
CA VAL A 116 16.80 10.53 1.22
C VAL A 116 17.15 12.02 1.07
N ALA A 117 17.81 12.36 -0.02
CA ALA A 117 18.08 13.74 -0.39
C ALA A 117 17.59 13.99 -1.81
N GLY A 118 16.99 15.15 -2.05
CA GLY A 118 16.55 15.52 -3.40
C GLY A 118 16.39 17.02 -3.59
N HIS A 119 15.87 17.39 -4.75
CA HIS A 119 15.74 18.79 -5.15
C HIS A 119 14.37 19.39 -4.88
N GLN A 120 13.34 18.54 -4.72
CA GLN A 120 11.95 18.95 -4.56
C GLN A 120 11.30 18.17 -3.41
N ALA A 121 10.43 18.83 -2.64
CA ALA A 121 9.82 18.24 -1.44
C ALA A 121 8.93 17.02 -1.74
N GLU A 122 8.10 17.06 -2.79
CA GLU A 122 7.18 15.97 -3.11
C GLU A 122 7.89 14.67 -3.53
N PRO A 123 8.87 14.67 -4.45
CA PRO A 123 9.69 13.49 -4.74
C PRO A 123 10.41 12.94 -3.51
N VAL A 124 10.99 13.81 -2.67
CA VAL A 124 11.65 13.40 -1.42
C VAL A 124 10.66 12.72 -0.47
N ALA A 125 9.46 13.27 -0.30
CA ALA A 125 8.41 12.70 0.55
C ALA A 125 7.94 11.32 0.05
N VAL A 126 7.72 11.17 -1.26
CA VAL A 126 7.32 9.89 -1.88
C VAL A 126 8.42 8.84 -1.71
N ALA A 127 9.68 9.22 -1.88
CA ALA A 127 10.83 8.35 -1.69
C ALA A 127 11.02 7.96 -0.21
N ALA A 128 10.87 8.90 0.71
CA ALA A 128 10.92 8.65 2.15
C ALA A 128 9.84 7.66 2.60
N ALA A 129 8.61 7.84 2.13
CA ALA A 129 7.52 6.91 2.43
C ALA A 129 7.71 5.52 1.83
N ARG A 130 8.47 5.40 0.73
CA ARG A 130 8.88 4.10 0.21
C ARG A 130 9.86 3.41 1.16
N LEU A 131 10.90 4.11 1.59
CA LEU A 131 11.87 3.57 2.55
C LEU A 131 11.26 3.22 3.90
N VAL A 132 10.35 4.05 4.44
CA VAL A 132 9.60 3.72 5.64
C VAL A 132 8.90 2.38 5.46
N ARG A 133 8.19 2.20 4.35
CA ARG A 133 7.39 1.00 4.08
C ARG A 133 8.25 -0.25 3.90
N GLU A 134 9.39 -0.13 3.22
CA GLU A 134 10.34 -1.23 3.07
C GLU A 134 10.99 -1.60 4.40
N SER A 135 11.34 -0.62 5.23
CA SER A 135 11.90 -0.86 6.56
C SER A 135 10.86 -1.48 7.52
N VAL A 136 9.62 -0.98 7.53
CA VAL A 136 8.49 -1.61 8.25
C VAL A 136 8.28 -3.04 7.76
N ARG A 137 8.22 -3.27 6.44
CA ARG A 137 8.11 -4.63 5.86
C ARG A 137 9.23 -5.54 6.36
N GLY A 138 10.47 -5.06 6.36
CA GLY A 138 11.61 -5.84 6.85
C GLY A 138 11.51 -6.17 8.34
N ARG A 139 11.07 -5.23 9.17
CA ARG A 139 10.87 -5.45 10.62
C ARG A 139 9.73 -6.42 10.89
N LEU A 140 8.57 -6.22 10.27
CA LEU A 140 7.42 -7.11 10.39
C LEU A 140 7.74 -8.50 9.86
N ALA A 141 8.50 -8.63 8.77
CA ALA A 141 8.94 -9.94 8.26
C ALA A 141 9.81 -10.70 9.26
N ARG A 142 10.70 -10.02 10.01
CA ARG A 142 11.45 -10.64 11.12
C ARG A 142 10.55 -11.05 12.28
N ALA A 143 9.41 -10.38 12.45
CA ALA A 143 8.37 -10.71 13.43
C ALA A 143 7.31 -11.70 12.90
N GLY A 144 7.58 -12.40 11.79
CA GLY A 144 6.72 -13.47 11.25
C GLY A 144 5.60 -13.00 10.32
N TRP A 145 5.51 -11.70 10.01
CA TRP A 145 4.51 -11.19 9.07
C TRP A 145 4.91 -11.44 7.62
N THR A 146 3.93 -11.78 6.78
CA THR A 146 4.07 -12.01 5.34
C THR A 146 3.14 -11.08 4.56
N VAL A 147 3.60 -10.54 3.43
CA VAL A 147 2.75 -9.71 2.56
C VAL A 147 1.96 -10.59 1.59
N LEU A 148 0.63 -10.43 1.57
CA LEU A 148 -0.28 -11.13 0.68
C LEU A 148 -0.90 -10.15 -0.35
N HIS A 149 -1.21 -10.65 -1.55
CA HIS A 149 -1.94 -9.91 -2.59
C HIS A 149 -3.45 -10.02 -2.40
N ALA A 150 -3.96 -9.39 -1.35
CA ALA A 150 -5.37 -9.42 -1.00
C ALA A 150 -5.94 -8.03 -0.75
N SER A 151 -7.25 -7.89 -0.99
CA SER A 151 -8.03 -6.79 -0.42
C SER A 151 -8.81 -7.31 0.79
N ALA A 152 -9.05 -6.48 1.79
CA ALA A 152 -9.69 -6.91 3.03
C ALA A 152 -10.66 -5.85 3.55
N ALA A 153 -11.81 -6.33 4.02
CA ALA A 153 -12.79 -5.54 4.75
C ALA A 153 -13.06 -6.19 6.10
N THR A 154 -13.43 -5.38 7.08
CA THR A 154 -13.51 -5.77 8.49
C THR A 154 -14.83 -5.34 9.13
N ARG A 155 -15.29 -6.12 10.10
CA ARG A 155 -16.42 -5.82 10.97
C ARG A 155 -16.17 -6.50 12.31
N ASP A 156 -16.31 -5.75 13.40
CA ASP A 156 -16.15 -6.27 14.77
C ASP A 156 -14.85 -7.06 15.01
N GLY A 157 -13.73 -6.54 14.47
CA GLY A 157 -12.40 -7.17 14.60
C GLY A 157 -12.18 -8.40 13.72
N LYS A 158 -13.19 -8.86 12.98
CA LYS A 158 -13.08 -9.95 12.00
C LYS A 158 -12.93 -9.41 10.58
N ALA A 159 -12.22 -10.13 9.74
CA ALA A 159 -11.97 -9.77 8.36
C ALA A 159 -12.46 -10.82 7.37
N VAL A 160 -12.96 -10.36 6.23
CA VAL A 160 -13.04 -11.17 5.01
C VAL A 160 -11.99 -10.68 4.02
N MET A 161 -11.25 -11.63 3.43
CA MET A 161 -10.22 -11.34 2.45
C MET A 161 -10.70 -11.70 1.04
N ALA A 162 -10.60 -10.76 0.11
CA ALA A 162 -10.82 -11.00 -1.31
C ALA A 162 -9.50 -11.42 -1.98
N LEU A 163 -9.49 -12.62 -2.54
CA LEU A 163 -8.35 -13.27 -3.19
C LEU A 163 -8.63 -13.52 -4.68
N GLY A 164 -7.59 -13.95 -5.42
CA GLY A 164 -7.69 -14.32 -6.83
C GLY A 164 -6.75 -13.55 -7.72
N GLY A 165 -6.74 -13.88 -9.01
CA GLY A 165 -5.86 -13.26 -10.01
C GLY A 165 -6.04 -11.75 -10.22
N ARG A 166 -5.25 -11.21 -11.14
CA ARG A 166 -5.38 -9.80 -11.56
C ARG A 166 -6.72 -9.57 -12.25
N GLY A 167 -7.42 -8.49 -11.85
CA GLY A 167 -8.67 -8.08 -12.50
C GLY A 167 -9.93 -8.82 -12.06
N THR A 168 -9.82 -9.78 -11.13
CA THR A 168 -10.96 -10.58 -10.65
C THR A 168 -11.99 -9.78 -9.83
N GLY A 169 -11.57 -8.64 -9.25
CA GLY A 169 -12.46 -7.74 -8.52
C GLY A 169 -12.10 -7.52 -7.05
N LYS A 170 -10.94 -7.99 -6.56
CA LYS A 170 -10.52 -7.85 -5.15
C LYS A 170 -10.77 -6.46 -4.55
N THR A 171 -10.25 -5.41 -5.19
CA THR A 171 -10.42 -4.02 -4.74
C THR A 171 -11.89 -3.60 -4.78
N THR A 172 -12.64 -3.99 -5.82
CA THR A 172 -14.09 -3.72 -5.94
C THR A 172 -14.84 -4.35 -4.77
N THR A 173 -14.56 -5.61 -4.44
CA THR A 173 -15.16 -6.33 -3.31
C THR A 173 -14.95 -5.59 -1.99
N ALA A 174 -13.70 -5.22 -1.66
CA ALA A 174 -13.41 -4.55 -0.40
C ALA A 174 -14.03 -3.14 -0.33
N VAL A 175 -14.04 -2.39 -1.45
CA VAL A 175 -14.68 -1.07 -1.51
C VAL A 175 -16.20 -1.19 -1.35
N LEU A 176 -16.86 -2.13 -2.03
CA LEU A 176 -18.30 -2.33 -1.90
C LEU A 176 -18.71 -2.78 -0.49
N LEU A 177 -17.95 -3.68 0.13
CA LEU A 177 -18.16 -4.02 1.55
C LEU A 177 -18.03 -2.79 2.45
N ALA A 178 -17.02 -1.95 2.22
CA ALA A 178 -16.85 -0.72 2.99
C ALA A 178 -17.99 0.28 2.77
N ARG A 179 -18.56 0.35 1.56
CA ARG A 179 -19.79 1.12 1.29
C ARG A 179 -21.01 0.54 2.00
N SER A 180 -21.04 -0.77 2.26
CA SER A 180 -22.05 -1.47 3.06
C SER A 180 -21.78 -1.44 4.58
N GLY A 181 -20.91 -0.53 5.06
CA GLY A 181 -20.67 -0.31 6.49
C GLY A 181 -19.62 -1.23 7.12
N TRP A 182 -18.80 -1.92 6.32
CA TRP A 182 -17.57 -2.54 6.81
C TRP A 182 -16.42 -1.51 6.86
N GLY A 183 -15.35 -1.79 7.59
CA GLY A 183 -14.11 -1.03 7.55
C GLY A 183 -13.13 -1.58 6.52
N LEU A 184 -12.65 -0.75 5.60
CA LEU A 184 -11.62 -1.09 4.63
C LEU A 184 -10.25 -1.17 5.32
N LEU A 185 -9.67 -2.38 5.35
CA LEU A 185 -8.32 -2.61 5.87
C LEU A 185 -7.28 -2.59 4.75
N ALA A 186 -7.62 -3.14 3.57
CA ALA A 186 -6.70 -3.17 2.45
C ALA A 186 -7.39 -3.15 1.09
N ASN A 187 -6.79 -2.42 0.16
CA ASN A 187 -7.24 -2.32 -1.23
C ASN A 187 -6.45 -3.18 -2.22
N ASP A 188 -5.27 -3.67 -1.86
CA ASP A 188 -4.39 -4.47 -2.74
C ASP A 188 -3.42 -5.38 -1.99
N ARG A 189 -2.89 -4.97 -0.82
CA ARG A 189 -1.97 -5.80 -0.04
C ARG A 189 -2.32 -5.77 1.43
N VAL A 190 -2.06 -6.88 2.11
CA VAL A 190 -2.14 -7.02 3.57
C VAL A 190 -0.85 -7.61 4.09
N PHE A 191 -0.45 -7.25 5.31
CA PHE A 191 0.40 -8.13 6.10
C PHE A 191 -0.48 -9.17 6.76
N ALA A 192 -0.01 -10.41 6.84
CA ALA A 192 -0.66 -11.50 7.54
C ALA A 192 0.35 -12.27 8.37
N ARG A 193 -0.07 -12.73 9.54
CA ARG A 193 0.72 -13.58 10.43
C ARG A 193 -0.17 -14.66 11.03
N LEU A 194 0.32 -15.89 11.05
CA LEU A 194 -0.32 -16.98 11.79
C LEU A 194 -0.01 -16.81 13.28
N GLU A 195 -1.05 -16.77 14.09
CA GLU A 195 -0.96 -16.63 15.55
C GLU A 195 -0.92 -18.01 16.23
N GLU A 196 -0.46 -18.06 17.49
CA GLU A 196 -0.32 -19.32 18.25
C GLU A 196 -1.67 -20.02 18.49
N ASP A 197 -2.76 -19.26 18.54
CA ASP A 197 -4.13 -19.78 18.68
C ASP A 197 -4.71 -20.34 17.36
N GLY A 198 -3.90 -20.34 16.30
CA GLY A 198 -4.29 -20.76 14.96
C GLY A 198 -4.99 -19.66 14.15
N GLY A 199 -5.33 -18.50 14.72
CA GLY A 199 -5.92 -17.42 13.95
C GLY A 199 -4.92 -16.75 13.01
N VAL A 200 -5.41 -16.06 11.98
CA VAL A 200 -4.58 -15.23 11.10
C VAL A 200 -4.83 -13.76 11.42
N ALA A 201 -3.85 -13.07 11.98
CA ALA A 201 -3.89 -11.62 12.16
C ALA A 201 -3.51 -10.93 10.85
N ILE A 202 -4.14 -9.78 10.56
CA ILE A 202 -3.82 -8.94 9.40
C ILE A 202 -3.65 -7.47 9.75
N LEU A 203 -2.73 -6.81 9.04
CA LEU A 203 -2.48 -5.37 9.10
C LEU A 203 -2.53 -4.75 7.69
N PRO A 204 -2.89 -3.46 7.58
CA PRO A 204 -2.91 -2.73 6.32
C PRO A 204 -1.50 -2.57 5.75
N TRP A 205 -1.44 -2.49 4.42
CA TRP A 205 -0.27 -2.02 3.68
C TRP A 205 -0.57 -0.63 3.10
N PRO A 206 -0.01 0.45 3.67
CA PRO A 206 -0.20 1.80 3.15
C PRO A 206 0.33 1.92 1.73
N SER A 207 -0.59 2.09 0.79
CA SER A 207 -0.32 2.31 -0.62
C SER A 207 -1.26 3.36 -1.17
N ALA A 208 -0.82 4.05 -2.23
CA ALA A 208 -1.76 4.81 -3.05
C ALA A 208 -2.86 3.85 -3.53
N ALA A 209 -4.10 4.17 -3.22
CA ALA A 209 -5.21 3.27 -3.49
C ALA A 209 -5.72 3.47 -4.92
N ALA A 210 -5.61 2.41 -5.73
CA ALA A 210 -5.97 2.41 -7.13
C ALA A 210 -7.45 2.08 -7.34
N VAL A 211 -8.30 3.09 -7.58
CA VAL A 211 -9.75 2.96 -7.81
C VAL A 211 -10.08 3.27 -9.26
N GLY A 212 -10.74 2.35 -9.97
CA GLY A 212 -11.15 2.55 -11.36
C GLY A 212 -12.19 3.65 -11.50
N ILE A 213 -12.19 4.35 -12.64
CA ILE A 213 -13.17 5.43 -12.89
C ILE A 213 -14.60 4.89 -12.84
N GLY A 214 -14.83 3.73 -13.47
CA GLY A 214 -16.14 3.07 -13.44
C GLY A 214 -16.56 2.66 -12.03
N LEU A 215 -15.62 2.30 -11.15
CA LEU A 215 -15.94 2.01 -9.75
C LEU A 215 -16.34 3.28 -8.99
N LEU A 216 -15.63 4.40 -9.19
CA LEU A 216 -16.00 5.70 -8.60
C LEU A 216 -17.41 6.13 -9.00
N ASP A 217 -17.76 5.91 -10.26
CA ASP A 217 -19.11 6.16 -10.78
C ASP A 217 -20.15 5.25 -10.13
N ALA A 218 -19.87 3.94 -10.11
CA ALA A 218 -20.75 2.93 -9.55
C ALA A 218 -21.05 3.14 -8.05
N ILE A 219 -20.09 3.66 -7.26
CA ILE A 219 -20.31 3.98 -5.84
C ILE A 219 -20.85 5.40 -5.60
N GLY A 220 -21.20 6.14 -6.65
CA GLY A 220 -21.76 7.49 -6.56
C GLY A 220 -20.77 8.56 -6.07
N ARG A 221 -19.46 8.35 -6.26
CA ARG A 221 -18.40 9.28 -5.80
C ARG A 221 -17.74 10.07 -6.92
N TYR A 222 -17.97 9.72 -8.18
CA TYR A 222 -17.35 10.38 -9.34
C TYR A 222 -17.49 11.90 -9.30
N ASP A 223 -18.72 12.42 -9.18
CA ASP A 223 -18.97 13.87 -9.24
C ASP A 223 -18.34 14.63 -8.07
N SER A 224 -18.35 14.03 -6.87
CA SER A 224 -17.68 14.61 -5.70
C SER A 224 -16.15 14.67 -5.87
N VAL A 225 -15.54 13.63 -6.44
CA VAL A 225 -14.10 13.61 -6.72
C VAL A 225 -13.76 14.66 -7.79
N ARG A 226 -14.57 14.76 -8.84
CA ARG A 226 -14.39 15.76 -9.89
C ARG A 226 -14.48 17.19 -9.36
N ALA A 227 -15.46 17.48 -8.49
CA ALA A 227 -15.63 18.81 -7.90
C ALA A 227 -14.40 19.23 -7.09
N ARG A 228 -13.89 18.35 -6.22
CA ARG A 228 -12.66 18.60 -5.44
C ARG A 228 -11.43 18.85 -6.31
N LEU A 229 -11.29 18.09 -7.40
CA LEU A 229 -10.22 18.32 -8.38
C LEU A 229 -10.34 19.68 -9.07
N ALA A 230 -11.56 20.12 -9.39
CA ALA A 230 -11.81 21.43 -9.99
C ALA A 230 -11.51 22.59 -9.01
N GLU A 231 -11.64 22.35 -7.71
CA GLU A 231 -11.28 23.28 -6.62
C GLU A 231 -9.76 23.32 -6.34
N GLY A 232 -8.97 22.49 -7.04
CA GLY A 232 -7.51 22.47 -6.94
C GLY A 232 -6.95 21.48 -5.92
N GLU A 233 -7.81 20.66 -5.30
CA GLU A 233 -7.32 19.51 -4.53
C GLU A 233 -6.63 18.49 -5.46
N ARG A 234 -5.71 17.69 -4.91
CA ARG A 234 -4.87 16.76 -5.69
C ARG A 234 -4.99 15.33 -5.20
N LEU A 235 -5.06 14.42 -6.16
CA LEU A 235 -4.87 12.98 -5.96
C LEU A 235 -3.39 12.68 -5.62
N HIS A 236 -3.09 11.42 -5.32
CA HIS A 236 -1.72 10.98 -5.04
C HIS A 236 -0.78 11.29 -6.22
N PRO A 237 0.44 11.81 -6.00
CA PRO A 237 1.33 12.29 -7.06
C PRO A 237 1.82 11.20 -8.02
N THR A 238 1.75 9.92 -7.64
CA THR A 238 2.04 8.79 -8.55
C THR A 238 0.91 8.52 -9.56
N GLN A 239 -0.15 9.34 -9.57
CA GLN A 239 -1.22 9.29 -10.56
C GLN A 239 -0.69 9.61 -11.96
N HIS A 240 -1.21 8.91 -12.97
CA HIS A 240 -0.99 9.26 -14.36
C HIS A 240 -1.80 10.52 -14.74
N PRO A 241 -1.18 11.59 -15.30
CA PRO A 241 -1.85 12.87 -15.57
C PRO A 241 -3.13 12.77 -16.42
N ALA A 242 -3.18 11.81 -17.36
CA ALA A 242 -4.37 11.57 -18.18
C ALA A 242 -5.61 11.17 -17.36
N VAL A 243 -5.46 10.55 -16.19
CA VAL A 243 -6.58 10.20 -15.31
C VAL A 243 -7.16 11.45 -14.66
N THR A 244 -6.30 12.32 -14.12
CA THR A 244 -6.73 13.61 -13.56
C THR A 244 -7.47 14.43 -14.60
N ARG A 245 -6.92 14.51 -15.82
CA ARG A 245 -7.56 15.21 -16.94
C ARG A 245 -8.93 14.61 -17.28
N ALA A 246 -9.03 13.28 -17.40
CA ALA A 246 -10.30 12.62 -17.69
C ALA A 246 -11.36 12.85 -16.61
N LEU A 247 -10.98 12.85 -15.33
CA LEU A 247 -11.90 13.16 -14.22
C LEU A 247 -12.40 14.60 -14.31
N VAL A 248 -11.52 15.57 -14.55
CA VAL A 248 -11.89 16.99 -14.70
C VAL A 248 -12.79 17.20 -15.92
N ASP A 249 -12.44 16.59 -17.05
CA ASP A 249 -13.18 16.65 -18.32
C ASP A 249 -14.55 15.92 -18.25
N GLY A 250 -14.86 15.22 -17.16
CA GLY A 250 -16.14 14.53 -16.98
C GLY A 250 -16.26 13.20 -17.71
N ARG A 251 -15.14 12.59 -18.09
CA ARG A 251 -15.09 11.27 -18.74
C ARG A 251 -15.28 10.14 -17.73
N ARG A 252 -16.32 9.31 -17.91
CA ARG A 252 -16.70 8.22 -17.00
C ARG A 252 -16.23 6.84 -17.45
N GLU A 253 -15.80 6.71 -18.71
CA GLU A 253 -15.33 5.42 -19.22
C GLU A 253 -13.94 5.08 -18.68
N PRO A 254 -13.64 3.79 -18.45
CA PRO A 254 -12.30 3.35 -18.07
C PRO A 254 -11.24 3.81 -19.08
N LEU A 255 -10.16 4.39 -18.55
CA LEU A 255 -8.97 4.72 -19.33
C LEU A 255 -8.07 3.50 -19.40
N ARG A 256 -7.52 3.18 -20.57
CA ARG A 256 -6.55 2.09 -20.75
C ARG A 256 -5.25 2.59 -21.37
N ARG A 257 -4.15 1.95 -20.98
CA ARG A 257 -2.84 2.04 -21.64
C ARG A 257 -2.87 1.25 -22.95
N ARG A 258 -1.78 1.34 -23.73
CA ARG A 258 -1.60 0.57 -24.97
C ARG A 258 -1.55 -0.94 -24.75
N ASP A 259 -1.18 -1.38 -23.55
CA ASP A 259 -1.15 -2.79 -23.12
C ASP A 259 -2.49 -3.24 -22.50
N GLU A 260 -3.59 -2.52 -22.78
CA GLU A 260 -4.95 -2.74 -22.25
C GLU A 260 -5.10 -2.60 -20.73
N ARG A 261 -4.03 -2.27 -20.00
CA ARG A 261 -4.09 -2.07 -18.55
C ARG A 261 -4.87 -0.79 -18.22
N GLU A 262 -5.88 -0.92 -17.35
CA GLU A 262 -6.65 0.23 -16.87
C GLU A 262 -5.77 1.22 -16.08
N LEU A 263 -5.90 2.50 -16.41
CA LEU A 263 -5.37 3.63 -15.64
C LEU A 263 -6.43 4.03 -14.59
N LYS A 264 -6.03 4.00 -13.32
CA LYS A 264 -6.95 4.18 -12.18
C LYS A 264 -6.67 5.45 -11.40
N ALA A 265 -7.73 5.99 -10.79
CA ALA A 265 -7.73 6.78 -9.56
C ALA A 265 -6.61 6.45 -8.58
N GLN A 266 -5.56 7.25 -8.33
CA GLN A 266 -4.60 6.97 -7.23
C GLN A 266 -4.91 7.92 -6.08
N PHE A 267 -5.50 7.40 -5.01
CA PHE A 267 -5.86 8.18 -3.83
C PHE A 267 -4.78 8.07 -2.75
N PHE A 268 -4.58 9.13 -1.98
CA PHE A 268 -3.93 8.99 -0.68
C PHE A 268 -4.81 8.15 0.26
N PRO A 269 -4.23 7.47 1.26
CA PRO A 269 -5.01 6.69 2.22
C PRO A 269 -6.09 7.49 2.96
N ASP A 270 -5.81 8.75 3.35
CA ASP A 270 -6.77 9.65 4.01
C ASP A 270 -7.99 9.96 3.11
N GLN A 271 -7.76 10.13 1.80
CA GLN A 271 -8.81 10.42 0.82
C GLN A 271 -9.83 9.28 0.68
N LEU A 272 -9.49 8.04 1.04
CA LEU A 272 -10.46 6.95 1.07
C LEU A 272 -11.59 7.23 2.08
N ALA A 273 -11.25 7.80 3.24
CA ALA A 273 -12.24 8.27 4.21
C ALA A 273 -12.86 9.59 3.75
N ASP A 274 -12.03 10.61 3.50
CA ASP A 274 -12.48 11.99 3.35
C ASP A 274 -13.22 12.26 2.03
N TRP A 275 -12.81 11.60 0.94
CA TRP A 275 -13.41 11.80 -0.38
C TRP A 275 -14.42 10.72 -0.72
N LEU A 276 -14.15 9.46 -0.36
CA LEU A 276 -15.01 8.33 -0.74
C LEU A 276 -15.97 7.90 0.36
N GLY A 277 -15.79 8.39 1.60
CA GLY A 277 -16.63 8.05 2.75
C GLY A 277 -16.52 6.57 3.09
N LEU A 278 -15.31 6.01 3.05
CA LEU A 278 -15.02 4.62 3.44
C LEU A 278 -14.49 4.62 4.87
N GLY A 279 -15.09 3.80 5.75
CA GLY A 279 -14.49 3.52 7.06
C GLY A 279 -13.16 2.79 6.85
N LEU A 280 -12.13 3.15 7.62
CA LEU A 280 -10.81 2.51 7.55
C LEU A 280 -10.54 1.72 8.82
N SER A 281 -9.86 0.59 8.68
CA SER A 281 -9.46 -0.28 9.80
C SER A 281 -7.97 -0.54 9.77
N ALA A 282 -7.36 -0.60 10.96
CA ALA A 282 -5.92 -0.77 11.13
C ALA A 282 -5.49 -2.21 11.48
N GLU A 283 -6.42 -3.07 11.88
CA GLU A 283 -6.13 -4.46 12.25
C GLU A 283 -7.41 -5.31 12.23
N ALA A 284 -7.25 -6.62 12.05
CA ALA A 284 -8.32 -7.62 12.21
C ALA A 284 -7.76 -9.04 12.24
N ARG A 285 -8.63 -10.01 12.53
CA ARG A 285 -8.38 -11.45 12.32
C ARG A 285 -9.21 -11.99 11.15
N VAL A 286 -8.59 -12.78 10.28
CA VAL A 286 -9.28 -13.38 9.12
C VAL A 286 -10.28 -14.42 9.59
N ALA A 287 -11.52 -14.29 9.14
CA ALA A 287 -12.61 -15.23 9.42
C ALA A 287 -13.10 -15.95 8.15
N GLY A 288 -12.84 -15.40 6.97
CA GLY A 288 -13.22 -16.06 5.72
C GLY A 288 -12.62 -15.43 4.47
N LEU A 289 -12.76 -16.16 3.37
CA LEU A 289 -12.22 -15.82 2.06
C LEU A 289 -13.33 -15.60 1.03
N LEU A 290 -13.12 -14.62 0.17
CA LEU A 290 -13.98 -14.31 -0.97
C LEU A 290 -13.19 -14.43 -2.27
N PHE A 291 -13.77 -15.13 -3.25
CA PHE A 291 -13.23 -15.26 -4.60
C PHE A 291 -14.15 -14.53 -5.58
N PRO A 292 -13.96 -13.22 -5.78
CA PRO A 292 -14.80 -12.46 -6.69
C PRO A 292 -14.45 -12.72 -8.16
N ARG A 293 -15.46 -12.62 -9.02
CA ARG A 293 -15.33 -12.42 -10.47
C ARG A 293 -16.23 -11.27 -10.89
N ILE A 294 -15.72 -10.34 -11.69
CA ILE A 294 -16.55 -9.30 -12.30
C ILE A 294 -17.16 -9.84 -13.60
N ASN A 295 -18.49 -9.83 -13.71
CA ASN A 295 -19.19 -9.99 -14.99
C ASN A 295 -20.25 -8.89 -15.15
N PRO A 296 -20.00 -7.87 -16.00
CA PRO A 296 -20.95 -6.81 -16.37
C PRO A 296 -22.38 -7.26 -16.71
N MET A 297 -22.52 -8.45 -17.29
CA MET A 297 -23.77 -8.94 -17.87
C MET A 297 -24.58 -9.81 -16.90
N GLU A 298 -24.00 -10.19 -15.76
CA GLU A 298 -24.64 -11.03 -14.77
C GLU A 298 -25.14 -10.18 -13.59
N THR A 299 -26.25 -10.61 -12.97
CA THR A 299 -26.67 -10.10 -11.67
C THR A 299 -25.75 -10.66 -10.58
N ALA A 300 -25.54 -9.90 -9.52
CA ALA A 300 -24.71 -10.36 -8.41
C ALA A 300 -25.26 -11.66 -7.81
N ALA A 301 -24.42 -12.69 -7.70
CA ALA A 301 -24.82 -14.01 -7.20
C ALA A 301 -23.64 -14.75 -6.54
N LEU A 302 -23.97 -15.75 -5.71
CA LEU A 302 -23.00 -16.78 -5.32
C LEU A 302 -22.67 -17.63 -6.55
N ALA A 303 -21.39 -17.91 -6.76
CA ALA A 303 -20.99 -18.90 -7.76
C ALA A 303 -21.02 -20.30 -7.15
N GLU A 304 -21.36 -21.30 -7.97
CA GLU A 304 -21.35 -22.71 -7.55
C GLU A 304 -19.93 -23.27 -7.40
N ASP A 305 -18.93 -22.61 -7.98
CA ASP A 305 -17.54 -23.04 -7.96
C ASP A 305 -16.91 -22.87 -6.57
N ASP A 306 -16.37 -23.96 -6.04
CA ASP A 306 -15.52 -23.94 -4.84
C ASP A 306 -14.06 -23.75 -5.25
N HIS A 307 -13.64 -22.49 -5.40
CA HIS A 307 -12.25 -22.16 -5.77
C HIS A 307 -11.32 -22.50 -4.61
N GLU A 308 -10.49 -23.53 -4.80
CA GLU A 308 -9.43 -23.86 -3.84
C GLU A 308 -8.34 -22.78 -3.87
N PRO A 309 -7.99 -22.17 -2.73
CA PRO A 309 -6.94 -21.16 -2.68
C PRO A 309 -5.61 -21.75 -3.15
N SER A 310 -4.98 -21.11 -4.13
CA SER A 310 -3.62 -21.46 -4.57
C SER A 310 -2.61 -20.41 -4.12
N GLU A 311 -1.32 -20.77 -4.11
CA GLU A 311 -0.26 -19.79 -3.86
C GLU A 311 -0.32 -18.59 -4.82
N ALA A 312 -0.79 -18.80 -6.06
CA ALA A 312 -0.93 -17.75 -7.06
C ALA A 312 -2.07 -16.76 -6.76
N ASP A 313 -3.04 -17.15 -5.93
CA ASP A 313 -4.14 -16.28 -5.50
C ASP A 313 -3.76 -15.39 -4.31
N VAL A 314 -2.74 -15.82 -3.56
CA VAL A 314 -2.37 -15.27 -2.24
C VAL A 314 -1.06 -14.50 -2.31
N PHE A 315 -0.06 -15.03 -3.02
CA PHE A 315 1.27 -14.45 -3.09
C PHE A 315 1.48 -13.71 -4.42
N PRO A 316 2.20 -12.57 -4.41
CA PRO A 316 2.57 -11.89 -5.64
C PRO A 316 3.35 -12.84 -6.56
N THR A 317 2.88 -13.05 -7.79
CA THR A 317 3.58 -13.89 -8.79
C THR A 317 4.32 -13.02 -9.82
N GLY A 318 5.54 -13.42 -10.20
CA GLY A 318 6.30 -12.83 -11.31
C GLY A 318 7.01 -11.48 -11.03
N LYS A 319 7.36 -10.75 -12.11
CA LYS A 319 8.06 -9.42 -12.11
C LYS A 319 7.20 -8.26 -11.57
N GLU A 320 6.18 -8.53 -10.78
CA GLU A 320 5.30 -7.48 -10.22
C GLU A 320 5.93 -6.70 -9.06
N GLU A 321 7.13 -7.11 -8.61
CA GLU A 321 7.88 -6.40 -7.60
C GLU A 321 8.55 -5.15 -8.19
N ARG A 322 7.77 -4.06 -8.27
CA ARG A 322 8.24 -2.70 -8.61
C ARG A 322 9.35 -2.19 -7.67
N TYR A 323 9.57 -2.86 -6.55
CA TYR A 323 10.46 -2.46 -5.47
C TYR A 323 11.38 -3.62 -5.11
N PRO A 324 12.41 -3.90 -5.93
CA PRO A 324 13.44 -4.85 -5.55
C PRO A 324 14.13 -4.37 -4.26
N ASP A 325 14.62 -5.29 -3.44
CA ASP A 325 15.33 -4.96 -2.20
C ASP A 325 16.76 -4.46 -2.49
N VAL A 326 16.85 -3.27 -3.10
CA VAL A 326 18.12 -2.62 -3.46
C VAL A 326 18.97 -2.35 -2.21
N PHE A 327 18.31 -2.04 -1.10
CA PHE A 327 18.93 -1.58 0.15
C PHE A 327 19.16 -2.68 1.19
N GLY A 328 18.75 -3.92 0.93
CA GLY A 328 18.93 -5.04 1.85
C GLY A 328 18.14 -4.92 3.16
N LEU A 329 16.95 -4.31 3.09
CA LEU A 329 16.10 -4.09 4.26
C LEU A 329 15.27 -5.33 4.64
N LEU A 330 15.08 -6.26 3.70
CA LEU A 330 14.34 -7.50 3.91
C LEU A 330 15.23 -8.61 4.49
N PRO A 331 14.64 -9.61 5.19
CA PRO A 331 15.38 -10.80 5.61
C PRO A 331 15.88 -11.61 4.41
N ALA A 332 17.13 -12.10 4.49
CA ALA A 332 17.77 -12.86 3.42
C ALA A 332 17.07 -14.20 3.10
N THR A 333 16.41 -14.82 4.08
CA THR A 333 15.78 -16.14 3.96
C THR A 333 14.27 -16.08 3.63
N GLY A 334 13.75 -14.91 3.27
CA GLY A 334 12.30 -14.70 3.13
C GLY A 334 11.57 -14.71 4.47
N ALA A 335 10.24 -14.48 4.45
CA ALA A 335 9.43 -14.55 5.65
C ALA A 335 9.25 -16.02 6.07
N PRO A 336 9.54 -16.40 7.33
CA PRO A 336 9.28 -17.76 7.81
C PRO A 336 7.77 -18.02 7.86
N GLY A 337 7.35 -19.28 7.66
CA GLY A 337 5.96 -19.70 7.88
C GLY A 337 4.97 -19.49 6.72
N VAL A 338 5.45 -19.09 5.53
CA VAL A 338 4.61 -18.88 4.33
C VAL A 338 3.74 -20.11 3.99
N ALA A 339 4.33 -21.31 3.99
CA ALA A 339 3.60 -22.55 3.68
C ALA A 339 2.53 -22.87 4.73
N ALA A 340 2.84 -22.72 6.02
CA ALA A 340 1.88 -22.94 7.10
C ALA A 340 0.73 -21.91 7.07
N LEU A 341 1.03 -20.64 6.75
CA LEU A 341 0.02 -19.62 6.54
C LEU A 341 -0.89 -19.96 5.36
N ALA A 342 -0.34 -20.41 4.23
CA ALA A 342 -1.11 -20.80 3.06
C ALA A 342 -2.03 -22.00 3.35
N GLU A 343 -1.52 -23.04 4.02
CA GLU A 343 -2.29 -24.20 4.47
C GLU A 343 -3.44 -23.78 5.40
N HIS A 344 -3.17 -22.88 6.35
CA HIS A 344 -4.19 -22.40 7.26
C HIS A 344 -5.28 -21.58 6.54
N LEU A 345 -4.89 -20.67 5.64
CA LEU A 345 -5.83 -19.92 4.82
C LEU A 345 -6.70 -20.86 3.96
N ALA A 346 -6.14 -21.95 3.43
CA ALA A 346 -6.87 -22.94 2.66
C ALA A 346 -8.00 -23.63 3.44
N GLY A 347 -7.86 -23.74 4.76
CA GLY A 347 -8.87 -24.30 5.67
C GLY A 347 -9.98 -23.34 6.10
N LEU A 348 -9.88 -22.04 5.79
CA LEU A 348 -10.89 -21.06 6.20
C LEU A 348 -12.20 -21.18 5.40
N PRO A 349 -13.34 -20.80 5.99
CA PRO A 349 -14.60 -20.67 5.25
C PRO A 349 -14.43 -19.77 4.02
N ARG A 350 -14.94 -20.21 2.87
CA ARG A 350 -14.79 -19.49 1.60
C ARG A 350 -16.06 -19.47 0.76
N ARG A 351 -16.20 -18.43 -0.07
CA ARG A 351 -17.27 -18.29 -1.06
C ARG A 351 -16.77 -17.63 -2.33
N SER A 352 -17.22 -18.16 -3.46
CA SER A 352 -17.06 -17.52 -4.76
C SER A 352 -18.27 -16.64 -5.06
N VAL A 353 -18.04 -15.44 -5.61
CA VAL A 353 -19.10 -14.47 -5.91
C VAL A 353 -18.92 -13.87 -7.29
N VAL A 354 -20.03 -13.69 -8.01
CA VAL A 354 -20.06 -12.90 -9.24
C VAL A 354 -20.60 -11.53 -8.90
N LEU A 355 -19.89 -10.48 -9.33
CA LEU A 355 -20.30 -9.09 -9.17
C LEU A 355 -20.67 -8.49 -10.53
N GLY A 356 -21.84 -7.85 -10.57
CA GLY A 356 -22.36 -7.17 -11.76
C GLY A 356 -22.09 -5.67 -11.78
N HIS A 357 -22.74 -4.95 -12.68
CA HIS A 357 -22.69 -3.49 -12.73
C HIS A 357 -23.56 -2.78 -11.69
N ASP A 358 -24.55 -3.47 -11.12
CA ASP A 358 -25.32 -2.97 -10.00
C ASP A 358 -24.48 -3.06 -8.71
N ALA A 359 -23.89 -1.93 -8.33
CA ALA A 359 -23.06 -1.81 -7.14
C ALA A 359 -23.84 -2.01 -5.84
N GLU A 360 -25.12 -1.63 -5.81
CA GLU A 360 -25.97 -1.78 -4.63
C GLU A 360 -26.32 -3.25 -4.40
N ALA A 361 -26.78 -3.94 -5.45
CA ALA A 361 -27.04 -5.38 -5.39
C ALA A 361 -25.77 -6.18 -5.06
N SER A 362 -24.64 -5.82 -5.67
CA SER A 362 -23.34 -6.43 -5.39
C SER A 362 -22.90 -6.20 -3.94
N GLY A 363 -23.04 -4.97 -3.44
CA GLY A 363 -22.71 -4.61 -2.06
C GLY A 363 -23.60 -5.31 -1.02
N ALA A 364 -24.88 -5.48 -1.32
CA ALA A 364 -25.83 -6.18 -0.46
C ALA A 364 -25.53 -7.69 -0.38
N LEU A 365 -25.25 -8.33 -1.53
CA LEU A 365 -24.81 -9.72 -1.57
C LEU A 365 -23.52 -9.90 -0.76
N LEU A 366 -22.51 -9.07 -1.03
CA LEU A 366 -21.23 -9.16 -0.35
C LEU A 366 -21.36 -9.01 1.16
N ALA A 367 -22.15 -8.04 1.64
CA ALA A 367 -22.37 -7.85 3.06
C ALA A 367 -23.01 -9.08 3.72
N LYS A 368 -24.06 -9.64 3.09
CA LYS A 368 -24.72 -10.86 3.57
C LYS A 368 -23.74 -12.03 3.66
N VAL A 369 -22.98 -12.28 2.59
CA VAL A 369 -22.01 -13.39 2.55
C VAL A 369 -20.89 -13.19 3.57
N ALA A 370 -20.41 -11.96 3.74
CA ALA A 370 -19.37 -11.65 4.71
C ALA A 370 -19.86 -11.80 6.16
N ASP A 371 -21.12 -11.45 6.44
CA ASP A 371 -21.75 -11.70 7.74
C ASP A 371 -21.86 -13.21 8.02
N GLU A 372 -22.24 -14.02 7.03
CA GLU A 372 -22.26 -15.49 7.16
C GLU A 372 -20.87 -16.08 7.43
N LEU A 373 -19.84 -15.61 6.71
CA LEU A 373 -18.45 -16.06 6.89
C LEU A 373 -17.90 -15.68 8.27
N THR A 374 -18.25 -14.50 8.79
CA THR A 374 -17.77 -14.03 10.10
C THR A 374 -18.57 -14.58 11.28
N ALA A 375 -19.80 -15.05 11.05
CA ALA A 375 -20.63 -15.71 12.06
C ALA A 375 -20.28 -17.19 12.25
N ALA A 376 -19.53 -17.81 11.33
CA ALA A 376 -19.02 -19.16 11.50
C ALA A 376 -18.14 -19.24 12.77
N PRO A 377 -18.30 -20.29 13.59
CA PRO A 377 -17.61 -20.44 14.88
C PRO A 377 -16.09 -20.60 14.73
#